data_AF-E8LQE8-F1
#
_entry.id   AF-E8LQE8-F1
#
_cell.length_a   1.000
_cell.length_b   1.000
_cell.length_c   1.000
_cell.angle_alpha   90.00
_cell.angle_beta   90.00
_cell.angle_gamma   90.00
#
_symmetry.space_group_name_H-M   'P 1'
#
loop_
_entity.id
_entity.type
_entity.pdbx_description
1 polymer ?
#
loop_
_entity_poly.entity_id
_entity_poly.type
_entity_poly.pdbx_seq_one_letter_code
_entity_poly.pdbx_strand_id
1 'polypeptide(L)'
;TNDVNARVEKRIDNTCRRLMAIPGHVNKGEMRSSLNSMGALVDHYFSFKSNSRKNLRKKRDGIFFNAPPGTKSISQVVEETKDKQTRLLFMGLLNAYLQAKGPTTLRRCARPLLIVEDPEGRLHPTHLARAWGLLQLLPMQKILTTNSGDLLGQVPLSSIRRLVRQSDRTITTYLSEQSFGRDELRRIGFHIRFHRSGALFARCWLLVEGETEVWLFNELANQCGYNLAAEGVQIIEFAQSGLKSLIKVAKAFGIDWHVVTDGDAAGKKYAAAVKAQLDNDQQRHRLTELPDRDIEHYLYNNGFEPFFKNMLKIPLEHPIPAKKVVTRVLKKYAKPDLALAIVSHCETQGNDCIPILLRWTLKRVVTMANGNT
;
A
#
# COMPACT_ATOMS: atom_id res chain seq x y z
N THR A 1 -43.84 13.58 -11.97
CA THR A 1 -42.67 12.80 -11.50
C THR A 1 -41.84 13.54 -10.48
N ASN A 2 -41.47 14.81 -10.70
CA ASN A 2 -40.63 15.58 -9.76
C ASN A 2 -41.22 15.78 -8.35
N ASP A 3 -42.52 16.02 -8.21
CA ASP A 3 -43.16 16.24 -6.89
C ASP A 3 -43.20 14.97 -6.03
N VAL A 4 -43.31 13.79 -6.65
CA VAL A 4 -43.26 12.49 -5.96
C VAL A 4 -41.85 12.22 -5.44
N ASN A 5 -40.82 12.48 -6.26
CA ASN A 5 -39.42 12.32 -5.84
C ASN A 5 -39.05 13.26 -4.69
N ALA A 6 -39.53 14.51 -4.71
CA ALA A 6 -39.30 15.48 -3.63
C ALA A 6 -39.91 15.04 -2.29
N ARG A 7 -41.11 14.44 -2.31
CA ARG A 7 -41.73 13.86 -1.10
C ARG A 7 -40.95 12.66 -0.57
N VAL A 8 -40.47 11.80 -1.48
CA VAL A 8 -39.64 10.64 -1.13
C VAL A 8 -38.31 11.07 -0.51
N GLU A 9 -37.65 12.09 -1.07
CA GLU A 9 -36.40 12.66 -0.53
C GLU A 9 -36.59 13.19 0.90
N LYS A 10 -37.64 13.99 1.14
CA LYS A 10 -37.96 14.48 2.49
C LYS A 10 -38.24 13.36 3.49
N ARG A 11 -38.93 12.30 3.05
CA ARG A 11 -39.22 11.14 3.90
C ARG A 11 -37.94 10.42 4.31
N ILE A 12 -37.03 10.20 3.36
CA ILE A 12 -35.75 9.54 3.59
C ILE A 12 -34.89 10.35 4.57
N ASP A 13 -34.77 11.66 4.34
CA ASP A 13 -33.98 12.54 5.21
C ASP A 13 -34.53 12.57 6.65
N ASN A 14 -35.86 12.59 6.82
CA ASN A 14 -36.48 12.48 8.15
C ASN A 14 -36.17 11.14 8.83
N THR A 15 -36.27 10.02 8.10
CA THR A 15 -35.93 8.69 8.64
C THR A 15 -34.45 8.62 9.06
N CYS A 16 -33.55 9.17 8.24
CA CYS A 16 -32.11 9.23 8.55
C CYS A 16 -31.80 10.12 9.75
N ARG A 17 -32.42 11.30 9.87
CA ARG A 17 -32.28 12.17 11.05
C ARG A 17 -32.75 11.46 12.32
N ARG A 18 -33.90 10.77 12.28
CA ARG A 18 -34.41 10.00 13.43
C ARG A 18 -33.49 8.83 13.81
N LEU A 19 -32.91 8.14 12.82
CA LEU A 19 -31.92 7.08 13.04
C LEU A 19 -30.64 7.59 13.72
N MET A 20 -30.15 8.77 13.33
CA MET A 20 -28.96 9.38 13.92
C MET A 20 -29.23 9.98 15.30
N ALA A 21 -30.40 10.58 15.52
CA ALA A 21 -30.75 11.21 16.79
C ALA A 21 -31.09 10.20 17.89
N ILE A 22 -31.82 9.13 17.58
CA ILE A 22 -32.26 8.12 18.55
C ILE A 22 -32.15 6.71 17.94
N PRO A 23 -31.01 6.00 18.11
CA PRO A 23 -30.79 4.67 17.58
C PRO A 23 -31.78 3.66 18.19
N GLY A 24 -32.84 3.31 17.45
CA GLY A 24 -33.86 2.34 17.90
C GLY A 24 -35.30 2.79 17.66
N HIS A 25 -35.52 4.08 17.39
CA HIS A 25 -36.87 4.64 17.21
C HIS A 25 -37.46 4.42 15.81
N VAL A 26 -36.71 3.80 14.91
CA VAL A 26 -37.13 3.54 13.51
C VAL A 26 -37.46 2.06 13.34
N ASN A 27 -38.69 1.80 12.91
CA ASN A 27 -39.19 0.44 12.75
C ASN A 27 -38.52 -0.27 11.56
N LYS A 28 -38.38 -1.60 11.63
CA LYS A 28 -37.88 -2.44 10.52
C LYS A 28 -38.64 -2.20 9.21
N GLY A 29 -39.96 -1.98 9.30
CA GLY A 29 -40.81 -1.64 8.15
C GLY A 29 -40.50 -0.27 7.54
N GLU A 30 -40.26 0.75 8.38
CA GLU A 30 -39.87 2.09 7.92
C GLU A 30 -38.48 2.09 7.27
N MET A 31 -37.53 1.32 7.82
CA MET A 31 -36.21 1.14 7.22
C MET A 31 -36.30 0.47 5.85
N ARG A 32 -37.08 -0.62 5.73
CA ARG A 32 -37.25 -1.33 4.45
C ARG A 32 -37.93 -0.45 3.40
N SER A 33 -38.97 0.29 3.78
CA SER A 33 -39.64 1.22 2.87
C SER A 33 -38.74 2.36 2.42
N SER A 34 -37.92 2.91 3.33
CA SER A 34 -36.95 3.96 3.00
C SER A 34 -35.84 3.44 2.08
N LEU A 35 -35.33 2.23 2.30
CA LEU A 35 -34.33 1.59 1.43
C LEU A 35 -34.86 1.32 0.03
N ASN A 36 -36.11 0.85 -0.11
CA ASN A 36 -36.70 0.60 -1.43
C ASN A 36 -36.94 1.91 -2.18
N SER A 37 -37.40 2.95 -1.47
CA SER A 37 -37.60 4.28 -2.04
C SER A 37 -36.26 4.93 -2.44
N MET A 38 -35.22 4.70 -1.64
CA MET A 38 -33.84 5.08 -1.93
C MET A 38 -33.32 4.37 -3.19
N GLY A 39 -33.54 3.06 -3.32
CA GLY A 39 -33.18 2.30 -4.53
C GLY A 39 -33.84 2.87 -5.79
N ALA A 40 -35.12 3.20 -5.72
CA ALA A 40 -35.83 3.84 -6.83
C ALA A 40 -35.29 5.23 -7.18
N LEU A 41 -34.90 6.04 -6.19
CA LEU A 41 -34.25 7.34 -6.43
C LEU A 41 -32.86 7.17 -7.03
N VAL A 42 -32.09 6.19 -6.54
CA VAL A 42 -30.78 5.86 -7.10
C VAL A 42 -30.94 5.45 -8.55
N ASP A 43 -31.82 4.50 -8.84
CA ASP A 43 -32.10 4.10 -10.23
C ASP A 43 -32.60 5.29 -11.05
N HIS A 44 -33.44 6.19 -10.53
CA HIS A 44 -33.88 7.39 -11.25
C HIS A 44 -32.74 8.38 -11.55
N TYR A 45 -31.88 8.67 -10.58
CA TYR A 45 -30.77 9.62 -10.74
C TYR A 45 -29.58 9.02 -11.48
N PHE A 46 -29.46 7.69 -11.46
CA PHE A 46 -28.30 6.96 -11.92
C PHE A 46 -28.62 5.91 -13.00
N SER A 47 -29.84 5.87 -13.56
CA SER A 47 -30.22 5.05 -14.73
C SER A 47 -29.52 5.57 -15.98
N PHE A 48 -28.21 5.42 -16.02
CA PHE A 48 -27.44 5.59 -17.23
C PHE A 48 -27.27 4.21 -17.86
N LYS A 49 -27.77 4.04 -19.08
CA LYS A 49 -27.18 3.08 -20.00
C LYS A 49 -25.72 3.49 -20.18
N SER A 50 -24.81 2.64 -19.69
CA SER A 50 -23.39 2.76 -19.99
C SER A 50 -23.25 2.84 -21.50
N ASN A 51 -23.01 4.03 -22.06
CA ASN A 51 -22.28 4.13 -23.31
C ASN A 51 -20.86 3.71 -22.97
N SER A 52 -20.68 2.39 -22.91
CA SER A 52 -19.41 1.74 -23.06
C SER A 52 -18.88 2.20 -24.42
N ARG A 53 -18.15 3.33 -24.43
CA ARG A 53 -16.94 3.35 -25.23
C ARG A 53 -16.17 2.15 -24.73
N LYS A 54 -16.21 1.09 -25.53
CA LYS A 54 -15.59 -0.21 -25.34
C LYS A 54 -14.20 -0.06 -24.70
N ASN A 55 -14.13 0.05 -23.38
CA ASN A 55 -12.93 -0.33 -22.64
C ASN A 55 -12.98 -1.85 -22.57
N LEU A 56 -12.70 -2.48 -23.71
CA LEU A 56 -12.59 -3.92 -23.94
C LEU A 56 -11.53 -4.60 -23.03
N ARG A 57 -10.89 -3.85 -22.14
CA ARG A 57 -9.81 -4.31 -21.26
C ARG A 57 -9.84 -3.58 -19.92
N LYS A 58 -10.94 -3.61 -19.16
CA LYS A 58 -10.79 -3.49 -17.70
C LYS A 58 -10.02 -4.73 -17.25
N LYS A 59 -8.72 -4.59 -17.01
CA LYS A 59 -7.89 -5.65 -16.44
C LYS A 59 -8.60 -6.12 -15.18
N ARG A 60 -9.03 -7.38 -15.17
CA ARG A 60 -9.39 -8.10 -13.95
C ARG A 60 -8.08 -8.28 -13.16
N ASP A 61 -7.66 -7.22 -12.49
CA ASP A 61 -6.64 -7.32 -11.44
C ASP A 61 -7.34 -7.99 -10.26
N GLY A 62 -7.54 -9.30 -10.37
CA GLY A 62 -8.30 -10.10 -9.43
C GLY A 62 -7.79 -9.98 -8.00
N ILE A 63 -8.70 -10.36 -7.08
CA ILE A 63 -8.52 -10.85 -5.70
C ILE A 63 -9.59 -10.26 -4.74
N PHE A 64 -10.40 -9.27 -5.11
CA PHE A 64 -11.63 -8.90 -4.36
C PHE A 64 -12.83 -8.57 -5.27
N PHE A 65 -14.04 -8.66 -4.70
CA PHE A 65 -15.37 -8.52 -5.31
C PHE A 65 -15.57 -7.18 -6.05
N ASN A 66 -14.94 -7.02 -7.21
CA ASN A 66 -15.52 -6.20 -8.26
C ASN A 66 -16.69 -6.99 -8.82
N ALA A 67 -17.89 -6.78 -8.26
CA ALA A 67 -19.11 -7.31 -8.87
C ALA A 67 -19.06 -6.95 -10.37
N PRO A 68 -19.22 -7.93 -11.28
CA PRO A 68 -19.19 -7.65 -12.71
C PRO A 68 -20.23 -6.54 -13.00
N PRO A 69 -19.89 -5.54 -13.84
CA PRO A 69 -20.80 -4.45 -14.11
C PRO A 69 -22.08 -5.04 -14.74
N GLY A 70 -23.19 -4.96 -13.99
CA GLY A 70 -24.52 -5.33 -14.48
C GLY A 70 -25.22 -6.53 -13.82
N THR A 71 -24.68 -7.20 -12.79
CA THR A 71 -25.38 -8.37 -12.22
C THR A 71 -26.32 -8.10 -11.07
N LYS A 72 -26.14 -7.02 -10.29
CA LYS A 72 -27.06 -6.65 -9.21
C LYS A 72 -27.32 -5.14 -9.16
N SER A 73 -28.58 -4.72 -9.17
CA SER A 73 -28.95 -3.34 -8.83
C SER A 73 -28.56 -3.09 -7.37
N ILE A 74 -28.22 -1.84 -7.05
CA ILE A 74 -27.93 -1.40 -5.68
C ILE A 74 -29.05 -1.83 -4.72
N SER A 75 -30.30 -1.77 -5.18
CA SER A 75 -31.50 -2.26 -4.50
C SER A 75 -31.40 -3.75 -4.12
N GLN A 76 -30.91 -4.59 -5.02
CA GLN A 76 -30.77 -6.03 -4.81
C GLN A 76 -29.64 -6.36 -3.81
N VAL A 77 -28.52 -5.63 -3.88
CA VAL A 77 -27.42 -5.83 -2.91
C VAL A 77 -27.88 -5.49 -1.49
N VAL A 78 -28.65 -4.41 -1.33
CA VAL A 78 -29.20 -3.99 -0.04
C VAL A 78 -30.22 -5.00 0.50
N GLU A 79 -31.07 -5.57 -0.35
CA GLU A 79 -32.05 -6.58 0.04
C GLU A 79 -31.39 -7.89 0.47
N GLU A 80 -30.38 -8.36 -0.28
CA GLU A 80 -29.62 -9.57 0.03
C GLU A 80 -28.76 -9.43 1.29
N THR A 81 -28.28 -8.21 1.57
CA THR A 81 -27.47 -7.96 2.76
C THR A 81 -28.36 -8.00 4.00
N LYS A 82 -28.27 -9.08 4.78
CA LYS A 82 -29.00 -9.24 6.06
C LYS A 82 -28.40 -8.39 7.20
N ASP A 83 -27.19 -7.89 7.03
CA ASP A 83 -26.50 -7.10 8.05
C ASP A 83 -27.13 -5.71 8.24
N LYS A 84 -27.54 -5.42 9.48
CA LYS A 84 -28.14 -4.14 9.87
C LYS A 84 -27.14 -2.99 9.73
N GLN A 85 -25.86 -3.22 10.02
CA GLN A 85 -24.84 -2.17 9.95
C GLN A 85 -24.60 -1.71 8.51
N THR A 86 -24.48 -2.65 7.58
CA THR A 86 -24.31 -2.34 6.15
C THR A 86 -25.50 -1.57 5.58
N ARG A 87 -26.73 -1.91 5.99
CA ARG A 87 -27.94 -1.15 5.60
C ARG A 87 -27.93 0.28 6.12
N LEU A 88 -27.53 0.48 7.38
CA LEU A 88 -27.42 1.82 7.98
C LEU A 88 -26.34 2.66 7.30
N LEU A 89 -25.20 2.05 6.99
CA LEU A 89 -24.10 2.69 6.27
C LEU A 89 -24.53 3.15 4.88
N PHE A 90 -25.26 2.29 4.16
CA PHE A 90 -25.82 2.61 2.86
C PHE A 90 -26.84 3.75 2.93
N MET A 91 -27.74 3.72 3.93
CA MET A 91 -28.67 4.82 4.17
C MET A 91 -27.94 6.12 4.49
N GLY A 92 -26.89 6.07 5.31
CA GLY A 92 -26.07 7.25 5.62
C GLY A 92 -25.42 7.85 4.37
N LEU A 93 -24.82 7.01 3.53
CA LEU A 93 -24.17 7.43 2.28
C LEU A 93 -25.16 8.07 1.30
N LEU A 94 -26.32 7.45 1.09
CA LEU A 94 -27.35 8.01 0.21
C LEU A 94 -27.98 9.28 0.78
N ASN A 95 -28.17 9.35 2.10
CA ASN A 95 -28.68 10.55 2.72
C ASN A 95 -27.69 11.72 2.55
N ALA A 96 -26.39 11.47 2.75
CA ALA A 96 -25.35 12.46 2.48
C ALA A 96 -25.37 12.92 1.02
N TYR A 97 -25.57 12.01 0.07
CA TYR A 97 -25.75 12.37 -1.35
C TYR A 97 -27.00 13.25 -1.58
N LEU A 98 -28.15 12.90 -1.01
CA LEU A 98 -29.38 13.68 -1.15
C LEU A 98 -29.23 15.08 -0.51
N GLN A 99 -28.56 15.17 0.63
CA GLN A 99 -28.24 16.43 1.27
C GLN A 99 -27.28 17.28 0.41
N ALA A 100 -26.25 16.66 -0.17
CA ALA A 100 -25.29 17.34 -1.04
C ALA A 100 -25.91 17.81 -2.37
N LYS A 101 -26.86 17.08 -2.93
CA LYS A 101 -27.66 17.50 -4.10
C LYS A 101 -28.46 18.78 -3.78
N GLY A 102 -28.96 18.89 -2.55
CA GLY A 102 -29.81 20.01 -2.13
C GLY A 102 -31.09 20.12 -2.98
N PRO A 103 -31.67 21.33 -3.12
CA PRO A 103 -32.93 21.54 -3.86
C PRO A 103 -32.76 21.47 -5.38
N THR A 104 -31.54 21.29 -5.89
CA THR A 104 -31.26 21.36 -7.32
C THR A 104 -31.75 20.11 -8.04
N THR A 105 -32.51 20.30 -9.12
CA THR A 105 -32.94 19.18 -9.97
C THR A 105 -31.81 18.82 -10.92
N LEU A 106 -31.30 17.58 -10.81
CA LEU A 106 -30.29 17.08 -11.72
C LEU A 106 -30.89 16.95 -13.12
N ARG A 107 -30.23 17.55 -14.11
CA ARG A 107 -30.60 17.36 -15.53
C ARG A 107 -30.50 15.87 -15.86
N ARG A 108 -31.35 15.38 -16.77
CA ARG A 108 -31.43 13.97 -17.18
C ARG A 108 -30.09 13.35 -17.63
N CYS A 109 -29.15 14.18 -18.09
CA CYS A 109 -27.81 13.75 -18.52
C CYS A 109 -26.67 14.21 -17.60
N ALA A 110 -26.98 14.79 -16.44
CA ALA A 110 -25.95 15.22 -15.48
C ALA A 110 -25.19 13.99 -14.95
N ARG A 111 -23.86 14.09 -14.93
CA ARG A 111 -22.97 13.07 -14.35
C ARG A 111 -22.39 13.62 -13.06
N PRO A 112 -22.91 13.20 -11.90
CA PRO A 112 -22.39 13.71 -10.64
C PRO A 112 -20.97 13.18 -10.41
N LEU A 113 -20.14 14.04 -9.81
CA LEU A 113 -18.82 13.69 -9.31
C LEU A 113 -18.92 13.56 -7.78
N LEU A 114 -18.47 12.43 -7.24
CA LEU A 114 -18.35 12.25 -5.79
C LEU A 114 -16.92 12.54 -5.39
N ILE A 115 -16.73 13.50 -4.50
CA ILE A 115 -15.45 13.75 -3.85
C ILE A 115 -15.59 13.29 -2.40
N VAL A 116 -14.69 12.42 -1.97
CA VAL A 116 -14.62 11.93 -0.59
C VAL A 116 -13.24 12.24 -0.06
N GLU A 117 -13.19 12.86 1.11
CA GLU A 117 -11.95 13.17 1.80
C GLU A 117 -11.80 12.23 3.01
N ASP A 118 -10.69 11.50 3.06
CA ASP A 118 -10.20 10.68 4.16
C ASP A 118 -11.31 9.84 4.87
N PRO A 119 -12.01 8.94 4.14
CA PRO A 119 -13.14 8.16 4.66
C PRO A 119 -12.76 7.22 5.80
N GLU A 120 -11.48 6.91 5.98
CA GLU A 120 -10.94 6.12 7.07
C GLU A 120 -10.96 6.84 8.42
N GLY A 121 -11.00 8.18 8.45
CA GLY A 121 -10.70 8.97 9.65
C GLY A 121 -11.61 8.72 10.85
N ARG A 122 -12.78 8.09 10.64
CA ARG A 122 -13.74 7.75 11.71
C ARG A 122 -14.29 6.32 11.60
N LEU A 123 -13.78 5.52 10.69
CA LEU A 123 -14.28 4.17 10.42
C LEU A 123 -13.25 3.14 10.84
N HIS A 124 -13.69 2.18 11.67
CA HIS A 124 -12.93 0.96 11.87
C HIS A 124 -12.67 0.28 10.51
N PRO A 125 -11.49 -0.35 10.26
CA PRO A 125 -11.13 -0.94 8.98
C PRO A 125 -12.21 -1.85 8.38
N THR A 126 -12.88 -2.66 9.20
CA THR A 126 -14.02 -3.50 8.79
C THR A 126 -15.19 -2.69 8.21
N HIS A 127 -15.54 -1.57 8.84
CA HIS A 127 -16.61 -0.69 8.34
C HIS A 127 -16.17 0.04 7.09
N LEU A 128 -14.90 0.43 7.00
CA LEU A 128 -14.33 1.05 5.82
C LEU A 128 -14.38 0.13 4.60
N ALA A 129 -13.99 -1.14 4.75
CA ALA A 129 -14.09 -2.14 3.68
C ALA A 129 -15.54 -2.35 3.20
N ARG A 130 -16.51 -2.36 4.13
CA ARG A 130 -17.94 -2.45 3.77
C ARG A 130 -18.43 -1.18 3.08
N ALA A 131 -18.08 0.00 3.60
CA ALA A 131 -18.40 1.29 2.99
C ALA A 131 -17.86 1.36 1.56
N TRP A 132 -16.62 0.89 1.37
CA TRP A 132 -15.96 0.86 0.08
C TRP A 132 -16.66 -0.06 -0.91
N GLY A 133 -17.03 -1.27 -0.50
CA GLY A 133 -17.83 -2.18 -1.33
C GLY A 133 -19.15 -1.55 -1.81
N LEU A 134 -19.84 -0.82 -0.94
CA LEU A 134 -21.05 -0.08 -1.30
C LEU A 134 -20.76 1.11 -2.23
N LEU A 135 -19.72 1.89 -1.92
CA LEU A 135 -19.28 3.03 -2.74
C LEU A 135 -18.93 2.58 -4.16
N GLN A 136 -18.32 1.40 -4.34
CA GLN A 136 -17.99 0.86 -5.66
C GLN A 136 -19.23 0.63 -6.54
N LEU A 137 -20.39 0.30 -5.96
CA LEU A 137 -21.63 0.07 -6.70
C LEU A 137 -22.23 1.33 -7.31
N LEU A 138 -21.95 2.52 -6.76
CA LEU A 138 -22.47 3.77 -7.28
C LEU A 138 -21.89 4.04 -8.69
N PRO A 139 -22.70 4.28 -9.73
CA PRO A 139 -22.21 4.41 -11.11
C PRO A 139 -21.64 5.80 -11.44
N MET A 140 -21.28 6.58 -10.42
CA MET A 140 -20.71 7.93 -10.55
C MET A 140 -19.17 7.91 -10.57
N GLN A 141 -18.55 8.96 -11.11
CA GLN A 141 -17.11 9.15 -11.01
C GLN A 141 -16.77 9.55 -9.56
N LYS A 142 -15.74 8.92 -9.00
CA LYS A 142 -15.32 9.10 -7.61
C LYS A 142 -13.89 9.62 -7.59
N ILE A 143 -13.66 10.66 -6.83
CA ILE A 143 -12.33 11.18 -6.50
C ILE A 143 -12.21 11.06 -4.99
N LEU A 144 -11.13 10.43 -4.55
CA LEU A 144 -10.91 10.07 -3.16
C LEU A 144 -9.51 10.54 -2.76
N THR A 145 -9.41 11.23 -1.63
CA THR A 145 -8.15 11.34 -0.88
C THR A 145 -8.13 10.30 0.22
N THR A 146 -6.97 9.69 0.47
CA THR A 146 -6.82 8.64 1.47
C THR A 146 -5.38 8.60 1.96
N ASN A 147 -5.23 8.50 3.26
CA ASN A 147 -4.02 8.14 3.99
C ASN A 147 -4.07 6.67 4.46
N SER A 148 -5.15 5.94 4.18
CA SER A 148 -5.28 4.51 4.47
C SER A 148 -4.59 3.63 3.42
N GLY A 149 -3.65 2.79 3.88
CA GLY A 149 -3.06 1.72 3.07
C GLY A 149 -4.10 0.65 2.69
N ASP A 150 -5.11 0.43 3.52
CA ASP A 150 -6.15 -0.58 3.25
C ASP A 150 -7.00 -0.18 2.04
N LEU A 151 -7.30 1.12 1.86
CA LEU A 151 -8.02 1.62 0.69
C LEU A 151 -7.15 1.58 -0.57
N LEU A 152 -5.88 1.94 -0.46
CA LEU A 152 -4.94 1.81 -1.59
C LEU A 152 -4.82 0.36 -2.08
N GLY A 153 -4.88 -0.61 -1.17
CA GLY A 153 -4.90 -2.02 -1.50
C GLY A 153 -6.13 -2.48 -2.31
N GLN A 154 -7.24 -1.74 -2.21
CA GLN A 154 -8.52 -2.06 -2.82
C GLN A 154 -8.73 -1.42 -4.20
N VAL A 155 -7.85 -0.52 -4.63
CA VAL A 155 -7.94 0.18 -5.92
C VAL A 155 -6.89 -0.31 -6.93
N PRO A 156 -7.21 -0.37 -8.23
CA PRO A 156 -6.20 -0.66 -9.24
C PRO A 156 -5.06 0.37 -9.20
N LEU A 157 -3.80 -0.09 -9.38
CA LEU A 157 -2.62 0.78 -9.33
C LEU A 157 -2.68 1.93 -10.36
N SER A 158 -3.32 1.70 -11.51
CA SER A 158 -3.49 2.73 -12.54
C SER A 158 -4.48 3.84 -12.18
N SER A 159 -5.31 3.63 -11.16
CA SER A 159 -6.21 4.67 -10.63
C SER A 159 -5.57 5.52 -9.55
N ILE A 160 -4.44 5.08 -8.99
CA ILE A 160 -3.73 5.80 -7.94
C ILE A 160 -3.04 7.02 -8.54
N ARG A 161 -3.17 8.15 -7.84
CA ARG A 161 -2.45 9.40 -8.12
C ARG A 161 -1.74 9.78 -6.83
N ARG A 162 -0.41 9.85 -6.86
CA ARG A 162 0.39 10.30 -5.71
C ARG A 162 0.69 11.78 -5.89
N LEU A 163 0.40 12.56 -4.86
CA LEU A 163 0.73 13.98 -4.80
C LEU A 163 2.07 14.11 -4.08
N VAL A 164 3.06 14.72 -4.72
CA VAL A 164 4.40 14.91 -4.17
C VAL A 164 4.66 16.40 -4.06
N ARG A 165 4.94 16.86 -2.84
CA ARG A 165 5.34 18.23 -2.58
C ARG A 165 6.80 18.40 -2.96
N GLN A 166 7.09 19.38 -3.80
CA GLN A 166 8.43 19.91 -4.08
C GLN A 166 8.55 21.29 -3.41
N SER A 167 9.75 21.87 -3.42
CA SER A 167 10.03 23.17 -2.79
C SER A 167 9.16 24.31 -3.33
N ASP A 168 8.80 24.28 -4.62
CA ASP A 168 8.05 25.32 -5.32
C ASP A 168 6.60 24.94 -5.67
N ARG A 169 6.28 23.64 -5.76
CA ARG A 169 4.98 23.16 -6.25
C ARG A 169 4.63 21.77 -5.77
N THR A 170 3.37 21.39 -5.90
CA THR A 170 2.94 19.99 -5.78
C THR A 170 2.79 19.38 -7.17
N ILE A 171 3.48 18.28 -7.42
CA ILE A 171 3.36 17.51 -8.66
C ILE A 171 2.52 16.25 -8.43
N THR A 172 1.90 15.76 -9.50
CA THR A 172 1.15 14.51 -9.49
C THR A 172 1.92 13.43 -10.25
N THR A 173 2.21 12.33 -9.59
CA THR A 173 2.86 11.15 -10.17
C THR A 173 1.88 9.98 -10.25
N TYR A 174 2.02 9.15 -11.29
CA TYR A 174 1.08 8.07 -11.54
C TYR A 174 1.66 7.00 -12.47
N LEU A 175 1.07 5.81 -12.39
CA LEU A 175 1.43 4.69 -13.25
C LEU A 175 0.79 4.84 -14.65
N SER A 176 1.59 4.92 -15.69
CA SER A 176 1.10 4.81 -17.08
C SER A 176 0.79 3.35 -17.42
N GLU A 177 -0.43 3.05 -17.85
CA GLU A 177 -0.86 1.68 -18.16
C GLU A 177 -0.11 1.03 -19.35
N GLN A 178 0.49 1.85 -20.21
CA GLN A 178 1.19 1.38 -21.42
C GLN A 178 2.62 0.87 -21.11
N SER A 179 3.19 1.26 -19.98
CA SER A 179 4.59 0.99 -19.65
C SER A 179 4.84 -0.36 -18.97
N PHE A 180 3.79 -1.09 -18.58
CA PHE A 180 3.89 -2.30 -17.77
C PHE A 180 3.24 -3.52 -18.41
N GLY A 181 3.96 -4.64 -18.39
CA GLY A 181 3.44 -5.95 -18.81
C GLY A 181 2.34 -6.46 -17.88
N ARG A 182 1.55 -7.45 -18.34
CA ARG A 182 0.51 -8.07 -17.50
C ARG A 182 1.10 -8.80 -16.29
N ASP A 183 2.16 -9.57 -16.49
CA ASP A 183 2.82 -10.31 -15.41
C ASP A 183 3.50 -9.40 -14.41
N GLU A 184 4.06 -8.29 -14.89
CA GLU A 184 4.69 -7.25 -14.07
C GLU A 184 3.66 -6.63 -13.13
N LEU A 185 2.52 -6.17 -13.66
CA LEU A 185 1.43 -5.62 -12.86
C LEU A 185 0.84 -6.64 -11.88
N ARG A 186 0.77 -7.92 -12.26
CA ARG A 186 0.30 -8.99 -11.36
C ARG A 186 1.24 -9.14 -10.16
N ARG A 187 2.55 -9.19 -10.40
CA ARG A 187 3.57 -9.31 -9.32
C ARG A 187 3.54 -8.08 -8.42
N ILE A 188 3.54 -6.88 -8.99
CA ILE A 188 3.47 -5.63 -8.22
C ILE A 188 2.16 -5.55 -7.43
N GLY A 189 1.04 -5.90 -8.06
CA GLY A 189 -0.27 -5.95 -7.41
C GLY A 189 -0.27 -6.89 -6.21
N PHE A 190 0.38 -8.05 -6.33
CA PHE A 190 0.53 -8.97 -5.20
C PHE A 190 1.44 -8.41 -4.09
N HIS A 191 2.69 -8.08 -4.40
CA HIS A 191 3.67 -7.77 -3.36
C HIS A 191 3.56 -6.34 -2.80
N ILE A 192 3.17 -5.37 -3.61
CA ILE A 192 3.03 -3.97 -3.17
C ILE A 192 1.58 -3.68 -2.79
N ARG A 193 0.64 -3.82 -3.73
CA ARG A 193 -0.75 -3.39 -3.47
C ARG A 193 -1.41 -4.21 -2.35
N PHE A 194 -1.26 -5.54 -2.33
CA PHE A 194 -1.96 -6.36 -1.33
C PHE A 194 -1.19 -6.53 -0.02
N HIS A 195 0.13 -6.74 -0.07
CA HIS A 195 0.92 -7.04 1.13
C HIS A 195 1.64 -5.84 1.74
N ARG A 196 1.88 -4.78 0.97
CA ARG A 196 2.73 -3.64 1.39
C ARG A 196 2.18 -2.32 0.87
N SER A 197 0.86 -2.10 0.98
CA SER A 197 0.21 -0.90 0.44
C SER A 197 0.76 0.39 1.04
N GLY A 198 1.21 0.33 2.30
CA GLY A 198 1.93 1.41 2.99
C GLY A 198 3.20 1.88 2.25
N ALA A 199 3.83 1.03 1.45
CA ALA A 199 5.00 1.40 0.65
C ALA A 199 4.71 2.53 -0.34
N LEU A 200 3.46 2.70 -0.79
CA LEU A 200 3.08 3.78 -1.71
C LEU A 200 3.10 5.17 -1.05
N PHE A 201 3.06 5.24 0.29
CA PHE A 201 3.23 6.49 1.04
C PHE A 201 4.69 6.81 1.32
N ALA A 202 5.60 5.85 1.18
CA ALA A 202 7.01 6.07 1.45
C ALA A 202 7.59 7.17 0.54
N ARG A 203 8.54 7.91 1.09
CA ARG A 203 9.40 8.85 0.36
C ARG A 203 10.52 8.10 -0.34
N CYS A 204 11.09 7.08 0.32
CA CYS A 204 12.14 6.24 -0.23
C CYS A 204 11.90 4.74 0.04
N TRP A 205 12.27 3.89 -0.91
CA TRP A 205 12.31 2.44 -0.79
C TRP A 205 13.75 1.95 -0.61
N LEU A 206 13.97 1.13 0.42
CA LEU A 206 15.19 0.35 0.55
C LEU A 206 14.91 -1.07 0.02
N LEU A 207 15.44 -1.37 -1.16
CA LEU A 207 15.24 -2.64 -1.85
C LEU A 207 16.36 -3.61 -1.45
N VAL A 208 15.97 -4.74 -0.86
CA VAL A 208 16.90 -5.78 -0.37
C VAL A 208 16.58 -7.15 -0.96
N GLU A 209 17.56 -8.05 -1.01
CA GLU A 209 17.39 -9.36 -1.65
C GLU A 209 16.45 -10.26 -0.86
N GLY A 210 16.70 -10.46 0.44
CA GLY A 210 15.97 -11.40 1.28
C GLY A 210 15.36 -10.83 2.57
N GLU A 211 14.72 -11.74 3.32
CA GLU A 211 14.08 -11.44 4.61
C GLU A 211 15.11 -11.09 5.69
N THR A 212 16.29 -11.75 5.72
CA THR A 212 17.34 -11.49 6.72
C THR A 212 17.70 -10.01 6.77
N GLU A 213 17.85 -9.40 5.60
CA GLU A 213 18.25 -8.02 5.42
C GLU A 213 17.12 -7.07 5.82
N VAL A 214 15.85 -7.46 5.63
CA VAL A 214 14.71 -6.68 6.13
C VAL A 214 14.79 -6.54 7.65
N TRP A 215 14.99 -7.65 8.37
CA TRP A 215 15.14 -7.62 9.83
C TRP A 215 16.37 -6.82 10.25
N LEU A 216 17.53 -7.12 9.64
CA LEU A 216 18.79 -6.52 10.02
C LEU A 216 18.80 -5.00 9.77
N PHE A 217 18.39 -4.52 8.59
CA PHE A 217 18.39 -3.08 8.32
C PHE A 217 17.39 -2.32 9.18
N ASN A 218 16.25 -2.91 9.52
CA ASN A 218 15.25 -2.27 10.37
C ASN A 218 15.82 -2.03 11.78
N GLU A 219 16.46 -3.05 12.36
CA GLU A 219 17.00 -2.95 13.71
C GLU A 219 18.29 -2.16 13.78
N LEU A 220 19.20 -2.30 12.79
CA LEU A 220 20.40 -1.47 12.72
C LEU A 220 20.04 0.02 12.56
N ALA A 221 18.93 0.34 11.88
CA ALA A 221 18.44 1.71 11.80
C ALA A 221 17.98 2.23 13.17
N ASN A 222 17.21 1.44 13.91
CA ASN A 222 16.78 1.78 15.28
C ASN A 222 17.98 2.07 16.18
N GLN A 223 19.01 1.23 16.15
CA GLN A 223 20.25 1.43 16.91
C GLN A 223 21.01 2.69 16.48
N CYS A 224 21.04 2.97 15.18
CA CYS A 224 21.61 4.22 14.65
C CYS A 224 20.77 5.47 14.97
N GLY A 225 19.61 5.34 15.64
CA GLY A 225 18.71 6.43 16.00
C GLY A 225 17.74 6.84 14.89
N TYR A 226 17.58 6.03 13.86
CA TYR A 226 16.65 6.28 12.75
C TYR A 226 15.40 5.41 12.89
N ASN A 227 14.24 6.04 13.05
CA ASN A 227 12.97 5.35 12.83
C ASN A 227 12.61 5.41 11.34
N LEU A 228 12.94 4.36 10.59
CA LEU A 228 12.75 4.33 9.14
C LEU A 228 11.31 4.64 8.72
N ALA A 229 10.32 4.11 9.45
CA ALA A 229 8.91 4.36 9.15
C ALA A 229 8.56 5.85 9.32
N ALA A 230 9.04 6.49 10.38
CA ALA A 230 8.84 7.93 10.62
C ALA A 230 9.57 8.78 9.58
N GLU A 231 10.75 8.34 9.13
CA GLU A 231 11.50 8.95 8.04
C GLU A 231 10.87 8.68 6.65
N GLY A 232 9.75 7.95 6.57
CA GLY A 232 9.11 7.62 5.29
C GLY A 232 9.98 6.71 4.42
N VAL A 233 10.80 5.87 5.03
CA VAL A 233 11.59 4.83 4.39
C VAL A 233 10.92 3.48 4.59
N GLN A 234 10.63 2.77 3.48
CA GLN A 234 10.08 1.42 3.52
C GLN A 234 11.09 0.41 2.98
N ILE A 235 11.39 -0.63 3.76
CA ILE A 235 12.23 -1.75 3.29
C ILE A 235 11.34 -2.74 2.52
N ILE A 236 11.79 -3.16 1.33
CA ILE A 236 11.05 -4.08 0.46
C ILE A 236 11.99 -5.16 -0.07
N GLU A 237 11.68 -6.41 0.28
CA GLU A 237 12.30 -7.58 -0.32
C GLU A 237 11.86 -7.74 -1.79
N PHE A 238 12.84 -7.84 -2.69
CA PHE A 238 12.59 -7.95 -4.13
C PHE A 238 12.78 -9.35 -4.72
N ALA A 239 13.29 -10.33 -3.99
CA ALA A 239 13.47 -11.69 -4.52
C ALA A 239 12.18 -12.26 -5.13
N GLN A 240 11.03 -12.04 -4.48
CA GLN A 240 9.72 -12.50 -4.97
C GLN A 240 9.06 -11.52 -5.95
N SER A 241 9.22 -10.21 -5.70
CA SER A 241 8.54 -9.13 -6.44
C SER A 241 9.16 -8.85 -7.80
N GLY A 242 10.45 -9.10 -7.95
CA GLY A 242 11.27 -8.73 -9.10
C GLY A 242 11.75 -7.28 -9.06
N LEU A 243 13.07 -7.10 -9.04
CA LEU A 243 13.73 -5.80 -8.88
C LEU A 243 13.35 -4.76 -9.95
N LYS A 244 13.41 -5.15 -11.24
CA LYS A 244 13.14 -4.22 -12.36
C LYS A 244 11.73 -3.63 -12.30
N SER A 245 10.75 -4.46 -11.94
CA SER A 245 9.35 -4.06 -11.81
C SER A 245 9.18 -3.03 -10.70
N LEU A 246 9.83 -3.26 -9.55
CA LEU A 246 9.78 -2.33 -8.42
C LEU A 246 10.42 -0.99 -8.74
N ILE A 247 11.60 -0.98 -9.38
CA ILE A 247 12.28 0.27 -9.76
C ILE A 247 11.39 1.10 -10.71
N LYS A 248 10.76 0.47 -11.71
CA LYS A 248 9.84 1.18 -12.61
C LYS A 248 8.63 1.77 -11.87
N VAL A 249 8.07 1.06 -10.90
CA VAL A 249 6.95 1.55 -10.09
C VAL A 249 7.39 2.71 -9.21
N ALA A 250 8.54 2.60 -8.56
CA ALA A 250 9.13 3.67 -7.75
C ALA A 250 9.31 4.93 -8.60
N LYS A 251 9.92 4.81 -9.80
CA LYS A 251 10.06 5.91 -10.76
C LYS A 251 8.70 6.50 -11.18
N ALA A 252 7.72 5.67 -11.52
CA ALA A 252 6.41 6.13 -11.97
C ALA A 252 5.63 6.90 -10.89
N PHE A 253 5.77 6.50 -9.62
CA PHE A 253 5.19 7.20 -8.48
C PHE A 253 6.11 8.29 -7.89
N GLY A 254 7.31 8.50 -8.43
CA GLY A 254 8.28 9.46 -7.89
C GLY A 254 8.72 9.12 -6.46
N ILE A 255 8.80 7.84 -6.13
CA ILE A 255 9.33 7.34 -4.86
C ILE A 255 10.82 7.11 -5.07
N ASP A 256 11.66 7.65 -4.19
CA ASP A 256 13.08 7.36 -4.24
C ASP A 256 13.35 5.90 -3.93
N TRP A 257 14.47 5.39 -4.41
CA TRP A 257 14.83 4.00 -4.19
C TRP A 257 16.34 3.86 -4.07
N HIS A 258 16.74 2.89 -3.26
CA HIS A 258 18.12 2.46 -3.09
C HIS A 258 18.13 0.93 -3.03
N VAL A 259 19.06 0.29 -3.73
CA VAL A 259 19.19 -1.18 -3.79
C VAL A 259 20.43 -1.61 -3.05
N VAL A 260 20.29 -2.60 -2.18
CA VAL A 260 21.39 -3.36 -1.61
C VAL A 260 21.41 -4.73 -2.28
N THR A 261 22.58 -5.12 -2.78
CA THR A 261 22.79 -6.43 -3.40
C THR A 261 23.95 -7.16 -2.74
N ASP A 262 23.84 -8.49 -2.71
CA ASP A 262 24.90 -9.39 -2.30
C ASP A 262 26.09 -9.36 -3.29
N GLY A 263 27.27 -9.78 -2.84
CA GLY A 263 28.47 -9.84 -3.68
C GLY A 263 28.57 -11.10 -4.55
N ASP A 264 27.56 -11.96 -4.55
CA ASP A 264 27.53 -13.20 -5.30
C ASP A 264 27.21 -13.00 -6.81
N ALA A 265 27.11 -14.10 -7.56
CA ALA A 265 26.84 -14.05 -8.99
C ALA A 265 25.42 -13.54 -9.33
N ALA A 266 24.45 -13.70 -8.42
CA ALA A 266 23.09 -13.20 -8.59
C ALA A 266 23.02 -11.70 -8.26
N GLY A 267 23.61 -11.29 -7.14
CA GLY A 267 23.75 -9.90 -6.74
C GLY A 267 24.43 -9.04 -7.80
N LYS A 268 25.49 -9.54 -8.45
CA LYS A 268 26.11 -8.87 -9.62
C LYS A 268 25.17 -8.67 -10.80
N LYS A 269 24.23 -9.60 -11.05
CA LYS A 269 23.20 -9.42 -12.09
C LYS A 269 22.18 -8.35 -11.70
N TYR A 270 21.80 -8.29 -10.42
CA TYR A 270 20.93 -7.24 -9.91
C TYR A 270 21.61 -5.87 -9.98
N ALA A 271 22.86 -5.76 -9.56
CA ALA A 271 23.68 -4.57 -9.69
C ALA A 271 23.77 -4.08 -11.14
N ALA A 272 24.00 -4.98 -12.10
CA ALA A 272 23.99 -4.64 -13.52
C ALA A 272 22.62 -4.13 -14.00
N ALA A 273 21.52 -4.75 -13.52
CA ALA A 273 20.16 -4.30 -13.83
C ALA A 273 19.85 -2.90 -13.26
N VAL A 274 20.38 -2.57 -12.08
CA VAL A 274 20.27 -1.25 -11.47
C VAL A 274 21.07 -0.22 -12.28
N LYS A 275 22.32 -0.56 -12.65
CA LYS A 275 23.18 0.31 -13.46
C LYS A 275 22.54 0.69 -14.79
N ALA A 276 21.84 -0.26 -15.42
CA ALA A 276 21.08 -0.02 -16.65
C ALA A 276 19.83 0.88 -16.47
N GLN A 277 19.47 1.22 -15.23
CA GLN A 277 18.30 2.04 -14.86
C GLN A 277 18.69 3.32 -14.12
N LEU A 278 19.98 3.71 -14.13
CA LEU A 278 20.45 4.89 -13.40
C LEU A 278 20.02 6.21 -14.05
N ASP A 279 19.57 6.24 -15.31
CA ASP A 279 19.28 7.48 -16.05
C ASP A 279 20.41 8.53 -15.84
N ASN A 280 20.14 9.63 -15.12
CA ASN A 280 21.13 10.66 -14.77
C ASN A 280 21.58 10.63 -13.28
N ASP A 281 21.15 9.63 -12.51
CA ASP A 281 21.47 9.50 -11.10
C ASP A 281 22.86 8.92 -10.87
N GLN A 282 23.46 9.32 -9.74
CA GLN A 282 24.74 8.74 -9.31
C GLN A 282 24.52 7.30 -8.83
N GLN A 283 25.39 6.39 -9.29
CA GLN A 283 25.36 4.98 -8.88
C GLN A 283 25.35 4.84 -7.35
N ARG A 284 26.17 5.64 -6.64
CA ARG A 284 26.26 5.61 -5.18
C ARG A 284 24.92 5.91 -4.49
N HIS A 285 24.06 6.73 -5.10
CA HIS A 285 22.74 7.05 -4.55
C HIS A 285 21.75 5.90 -4.71
N ARG A 286 21.90 5.05 -5.72
CA ARG A 286 20.90 4.02 -6.07
C ARG A 286 21.33 2.59 -5.76
N LEU A 287 22.62 2.34 -5.55
CA LEU A 287 23.17 0.99 -5.41
C LEU A 287 24.26 0.91 -4.34
N THR A 288 24.16 -0.11 -3.50
CA THR A 288 25.23 -0.59 -2.62
C THR A 288 25.44 -2.08 -2.89
N GLU A 289 26.62 -2.42 -3.40
CA GLU A 289 27.05 -3.81 -3.60
C GLU A 289 27.87 -4.23 -2.37
N LEU A 290 27.49 -5.33 -1.72
CA LEU A 290 28.29 -5.90 -0.63
C LEU A 290 29.61 -6.46 -1.19
N PRO A 291 30.76 -6.23 -0.52
CA PRO A 291 32.06 -6.71 -1.01
C PRO A 291 32.21 -8.23 -0.85
N ASP A 292 31.54 -8.79 0.16
CA ASP A 292 31.51 -10.21 0.45
C ASP A 292 30.30 -10.90 -0.18
N ARG A 293 30.33 -12.24 -0.17
CA ARG A 293 29.34 -13.07 -0.86
C ARG A 293 27.89 -12.74 -0.47
N ASP A 294 27.63 -12.57 0.81
CA ASP A 294 26.33 -12.27 1.40
C ASP A 294 26.55 -11.44 2.67
N ILE A 295 25.45 -10.99 3.29
CA ILE A 295 25.51 -10.13 4.47
C ILE A 295 26.15 -10.84 5.68
N GLU A 296 25.98 -12.15 5.83
CA GLU A 296 26.55 -12.90 6.94
C GLU A 296 28.07 -13.00 6.83
N HIS A 297 28.61 -13.27 5.63
CA HIS A 297 30.05 -13.25 5.38
C HIS A 297 30.61 -11.83 5.52
N TYR A 298 29.86 -10.82 5.07
CA TYR A 298 30.25 -9.43 5.24
C TYR A 298 30.42 -9.07 6.72
N LEU A 299 29.42 -9.37 7.55
CA LEU A 299 29.49 -9.13 8.99
C LEU A 299 30.66 -9.90 9.63
N TYR A 300 30.84 -11.19 9.30
CA TYR A 300 31.93 -12.01 9.83
C TYR A 300 33.30 -11.33 9.60
N ASN A 301 33.55 -10.84 8.38
CA ASN A 301 34.80 -10.19 8.00
C ASN A 301 34.95 -8.77 8.56
N ASN A 302 33.87 -8.18 9.08
CA ASN A 302 33.84 -6.81 9.61
C ASN A 302 33.54 -6.79 11.11
N GLY A 303 34.22 -7.65 11.89
CA GLY A 303 34.23 -7.60 13.35
C GLY A 303 33.29 -8.58 14.07
N PHE A 304 32.44 -9.33 13.35
CA PHE A 304 31.53 -10.31 13.97
C PHE A 304 32.11 -11.72 14.07
N GLU A 305 33.37 -11.95 13.69
CA GLU A 305 34.01 -13.26 13.84
C GLU A 305 33.85 -13.87 15.25
N PRO A 306 34.12 -13.15 16.36
CA PRO A 306 33.93 -13.69 17.71
C PRO A 306 32.49 -14.09 17.99
N PHE A 307 31.52 -13.28 17.53
CA PHE A 307 30.09 -13.56 17.66
C PHE A 307 29.69 -14.88 16.97
N PHE A 308 30.08 -15.06 15.71
CA PHE A 308 29.77 -16.28 14.95
C PHE A 308 30.46 -17.53 15.55
N LYS A 309 31.70 -17.41 16.02
CA LYS A 309 32.41 -18.52 16.69
C LYS A 309 31.76 -18.89 18.02
N ASN A 310 31.36 -17.91 18.83
CA ASN A 310 30.70 -18.14 20.12
C ASN A 310 29.34 -18.85 19.94
N MET A 311 28.59 -18.50 18.92
CA MET A 311 27.29 -19.12 18.59
C MET A 311 27.41 -20.63 18.27
N LEU A 312 28.57 -21.05 17.75
CA LEU A 312 28.91 -22.45 17.50
C LEU A 312 29.73 -23.11 18.63
N LYS A 313 30.03 -22.39 19.71
CA LYS A 313 30.93 -22.83 20.79
C LYS A 313 32.31 -23.27 20.29
N ILE A 314 32.84 -22.55 19.30
CA ILE A 314 34.16 -22.80 18.73
C ILE A 314 35.18 -21.89 19.44
N PRO A 315 36.33 -22.41 19.89
CA PRO A 315 37.39 -21.57 20.45
C PRO A 315 37.85 -20.49 19.46
N LEU A 316 38.04 -19.26 19.95
CA LEU A 316 38.40 -18.10 19.12
C LEU A 316 39.71 -18.32 18.34
N GLU A 317 40.67 -19.01 18.95
CA GLU A 317 41.99 -19.28 18.38
C GLU A 317 41.99 -20.35 17.28
N HIS A 318 40.90 -21.11 17.13
CA HIS A 318 40.87 -22.18 16.14
C HIS A 318 40.66 -21.61 14.72
N PRO A 319 41.60 -21.84 13.78
CA PRO A 319 41.51 -21.28 12.44
C PRO A 319 40.52 -22.09 11.61
N ILE A 320 39.31 -21.55 11.46
CA ILE A 320 38.28 -22.09 10.56
C ILE A 320 38.00 -21.06 9.47
N PRO A 321 37.95 -21.45 8.18
CA PRO A 321 37.49 -20.56 7.12
C PRO A 321 36.09 -20.00 7.40
N ALA A 322 35.91 -18.69 7.20
CA ALA A 322 34.62 -17.99 7.38
C ALA A 322 33.45 -18.74 6.73
N LYS A 323 33.64 -19.21 5.50
CA LYS A 323 32.65 -20.01 4.75
C LYS A 323 32.13 -21.22 5.52
N LYS A 324 32.99 -21.95 6.23
CA LYS A 324 32.59 -23.12 7.03
C LYS A 324 31.84 -22.71 8.29
N VAL A 325 32.23 -21.61 8.94
CA VAL A 325 31.56 -21.10 10.14
C VAL A 325 30.16 -20.62 9.80
N VAL A 326 30.03 -19.70 8.83
CA VAL A 326 28.75 -19.15 8.39
C VAL A 326 27.81 -20.26 7.90
N THR A 327 28.31 -21.20 7.10
CA THR A 327 27.49 -22.34 6.63
C THR A 327 26.98 -23.22 7.79
N ARG A 328 27.78 -23.42 8.84
CA ARG A 328 27.33 -24.19 10.03
C ARG A 328 26.31 -23.41 10.84
N VAL A 329 26.46 -22.10 10.97
CA VAL A 329 25.49 -21.23 11.64
C VAL A 329 24.15 -21.25 10.92
N LEU A 330 24.14 -21.05 9.59
CA LEU A 330 22.92 -21.06 8.78
C LEU A 330 22.21 -22.42 8.72
N LYS A 331 22.90 -23.52 9.06
CA LYS A 331 22.30 -24.85 9.23
C LYS A 331 21.64 -25.05 10.58
N LYS A 332 22.12 -24.35 11.61
CA LYS A 332 21.69 -24.54 13.01
C LYS A 332 20.63 -23.52 13.42
N TYR A 333 20.65 -22.33 12.83
CA TYR A 333 19.76 -21.22 13.17
C TYR A 333 19.02 -20.73 11.95
N ALA A 334 17.75 -20.35 12.13
CA ALA A 334 16.98 -19.71 11.08
C ALA A 334 17.53 -18.30 10.79
N LYS A 335 17.30 -17.82 9.58
CA LYS A 335 17.73 -16.49 9.11
C LYS A 335 17.20 -15.35 9.99
N PRO A 336 15.90 -15.31 10.37
CA PRO A 336 15.39 -14.28 11.29
C PRO A 336 16.04 -14.35 12.67
N ASP A 337 16.20 -15.55 13.24
CA ASP A 337 16.81 -15.73 14.57
C ASP A 337 18.27 -15.24 14.58
N LEU A 338 19.01 -15.50 13.49
CA LEU A 338 20.37 -15.00 13.33
C LEU A 338 20.39 -13.47 13.26
N ALA A 339 19.46 -12.85 12.51
CA ALA A 339 19.37 -11.39 12.45
C ALA A 339 19.11 -10.78 13.83
N LEU A 340 18.17 -11.35 14.61
CA LEU A 340 17.90 -10.90 15.98
C LEU A 340 19.10 -11.06 16.92
N ALA A 341 19.86 -12.16 16.78
CA ALA A 341 21.06 -12.38 17.56
C ALA A 341 22.18 -11.37 17.22
N ILE A 342 22.34 -11.03 15.93
CA ILE A 342 23.28 -9.99 15.48
C ILE A 342 22.89 -8.63 16.08
N VAL A 343 21.60 -8.32 16.06
CA VAL A 343 21.06 -7.06 16.61
C VAL A 343 21.35 -6.96 18.10
N SER A 344 21.02 -7.99 18.88
CA SER A 344 21.30 -8.03 20.31
C SER A 344 22.80 -7.90 20.62
N HIS A 345 23.66 -8.49 19.78
CA HIS A 345 25.11 -8.29 19.92
C HIS A 345 25.50 -6.82 19.73
N CYS A 346 24.96 -6.15 18.70
CA CYS A 346 25.23 -4.73 18.45
C CYS A 346 24.74 -3.83 19.60
N GLU A 347 23.61 -4.15 20.25
CA GLU A 347 23.14 -3.39 21.42
C GLU A 347 24.14 -3.43 22.57
N THR A 348 24.79 -4.57 22.79
CA THR A 348 25.77 -4.72 23.88
C THR A 348 27.10 -4.02 23.61
N GLN A 349 27.53 -3.96 22.35
CA GLN A 349 28.82 -3.39 21.94
C GLN A 349 28.73 -1.91 21.52
N GLY A 350 27.51 -1.40 21.31
CA GLY A 350 27.25 -0.05 20.83
C GLY A 350 27.38 0.12 19.31
N ASN A 351 27.04 1.32 18.84
CA ASN A 351 26.89 1.64 17.41
C ASN A 351 28.19 1.53 16.58
N ASP A 352 29.35 1.54 17.22
CA ASP A 352 30.64 1.42 16.54
C ASP A 352 30.95 0.00 16.07
N CYS A 353 30.23 -1.00 16.61
CA CYS A 353 30.28 -2.37 16.11
C CYS A 353 29.64 -2.52 14.72
N ILE A 354 28.68 -1.64 14.37
CA ILE A 354 27.96 -1.72 13.10
C ILE A 354 28.91 -1.31 11.96
N PRO A 355 29.10 -2.14 10.92
CA PRO A 355 30.00 -1.82 9.82
C PRO A 355 29.64 -0.51 9.12
N ILE A 356 30.67 0.27 8.77
CA ILE A 356 30.55 1.61 8.19
C ILE A 356 29.66 1.60 6.93
N LEU A 357 29.77 0.57 6.09
CA LEU A 357 28.96 0.45 4.87
C LEU A 357 27.45 0.46 5.18
N LEU A 358 27.02 -0.31 6.20
CA LEU A 358 25.61 -0.39 6.59
C LEU A 358 25.12 0.93 7.18
N ARG A 359 25.94 1.55 8.05
CA ARG A 359 25.66 2.89 8.62
C ARG A 359 25.50 3.94 7.52
N TRP A 360 26.38 3.93 6.52
CA TRP A 360 26.31 4.87 5.39
C TRP A 360 25.12 4.61 4.47
N THR A 361 24.77 3.35 4.22
CA THR A 361 23.57 2.99 3.46
C THR A 361 22.32 3.51 4.14
N LEU A 362 22.17 3.29 5.46
CA LEU A 362 21.03 3.80 6.23
C LEU A 362 20.96 5.33 6.21
N LYS A 363 22.08 6.00 6.52
CA LYS A 363 22.16 7.47 6.48
C LYS A 363 21.79 8.02 5.10
N ARG A 364 22.24 7.37 4.02
CA ARG A 364 21.95 7.75 2.64
C ARG A 364 20.47 7.64 2.33
N VAL A 365 19.85 6.52 2.66
CA VAL A 365 18.42 6.28 2.40
C VAL A 365 17.54 7.29 3.15
N VAL A 366 17.87 7.60 4.41
CA VAL A 366 17.18 8.63 5.20
C VAL A 366 17.40 10.02 4.58
N THR A 367 18.61 10.34 4.14
CA THR A 367 18.92 11.62 3.46
C THR A 367 18.13 11.74 2.16
N MET A 368 17.99 10.67 1.38
CA MET A 368 17.20 10.65 0.16
C MET A 368 15.71 10.87 0.45
N ALA A 369 15.18 10.22 1.49
CA ALA A 369 13.80 10.41 1.92
C ALA A 369 13.51 11.87 2.32
N ASN A 370 14.48 12.55 2.94
CA ASN A 370 14.37 13.96 3.36
C ASN A 370 14.73 14.97 2.27
N GLY A 371 15.45 14.57 1.21
CA GLY A 371 15.90 15.50 0.16
C GLY A 371 14.80 15.95 -0.81
N ASN A 372 13.67 15.23 -0.85
CA ASN A 372 12.55 15.47 -1.76
C ASN A 372 11.33 16.14 -1.09
N THR A 373 11.52 16.78 0.05
CA THR A 373 10.54 17.64 0.74
C THR A 373 10.99 19.08 0.70
#